data_AF-A0A350NVT4-F1
#
_entry.id   AF-A0A350NVT4-F1
#
_cell.length_a   1.000
_cell.length_b   1.000
_cell.length_c   1.000
_cell.angle_alpha   90.00
_cell.angle_beta   90.00
_cell.angle_gamma   90.00
#
_symmetry.space_group_name_H-M   'P 1'
#
loop_
_entity.id
_entity.type
_entity.pdbx_description
1 polymer ?
#
loop_
_entity_poly.entity_id
_entity_poly.type
_entity_poly.pdbx_seq_one_letter_code
_entity_poly.pdbx_strand_id
1 'polypeptide(L)'
;EVGGFSGKRMVGDFEMWHILSARFPCTIMSAGPGFYREHEEQEMTLHRADPMWAFKYQLLGLEMCQGEGCPITGTEQTALVKKLERRLARTVLYSFKRNSIKDTFRLKKATGKTWVELVNDAFA
;
A
#
# COMPACT_ATOMS: atom_id res chain seq x y z
N GLU A 1 -22.71 -4.18 8.24
CA GLU A 1 -22.31 -3.26 7.16
C GLU A 1 -20.95 -2.62 7.50
N VAL A 2 -20.17 -2.17 6.50
CA VAL A 2 -18.82 -1.61 6.72
C VAL A 2 -18.66 -0.12 6.35
N GLY A 3 -19.74 0.57 5.97
CA GLY A 3 -19.73 2.01 5.69
C GLY A 3 -19.28 2.41 4.27
N GLY A 4 -19.03 1.43 3.38
CA GLY A 4 -18.71 1.68 1.97
C GLY A 4 -17.25 2.07 1.71
N PHE A 5 -16.99 2.57 0.50
CA PHE A 5 -15.66 3.05 0.09
C PHE A 5 -15.35 4.42 0.69
N SER A 6 -14.11 4.65 1.13
CA SER A 6 -13.71 5.96 1.69
C SER A 6 -13.57 7.07 0.64
N GLY A 7 -13.49 6.72 -0.65
CA GLY A 7 -13.19 7.66 -1.73
C GLY A 7 -11.68 7.84 -2.02
N LYS A 8 -10.78 7.07 -1.36
CA LYS A 8 -9.35 7.05 -1.72
C LYS A 8 -9.16 6.58 -3.16
N ARG A 9 -8.77 7.52 -4.04
CA ARG A 9 -8.56 7.28 -5.47
C ARG A 9 -7.51 6.19 -5.73
N MET A 10 -7.81 5.30 -6.68
CA MET A 10 -7.00 4.15 -7.14
C MET A 10 -6.81 2.99 -6.15
N VAL A 11 -7.07 3.14 -4.85
CA VAL A 11 -6.81 2.08 -3.86
C VAL A 11 -8.07 1.56 -3.17
N GLY A 12 -9.25 1.92 -3.69
CA GLY A 12 -10.54 1.65 -3.04
C GLY A 12 -10.88 0.16 -2.96
N ASP A 13 -10.55 -0.62 -3.99
CA ASP A 13 -10.72 -2.08 -4.00
C ASP A 13 -9.83 -2.75 -2.94
N PHE A 14 -8.56 -2.37 -2.90
CA PHE A 14 -7.60 -2.83 -1.91
C PHE A 14 -8.05 -2.49 -0.50
N GLU A 15 -8.52 -1.26 -0.28
CA GLU A 15 -9.06 -0.82 1.01
C GLU A 15 -10.28 -1.63 1.43
N MET A 16 -11.26 -1.77 0.53
CA MET A 16 -12.50 -2.49 0.81
C MET A 16 -12.21 -3.94 1.21
N TRP A 17 -11.30 -4.62 0.50
CA TRP A 17 -10.94 -6.00 0.84
C TRP A 17 -10.30 -6.14 2.23
N HIS A 18 -9.48 -5.17 2.66
CA HIS A 18 -8.93 -5.17 4.02
C HIS A 18 -9.98 -4.88 5.08
N ILE A 19 -10.91 -3.95 4.82
CA ILE A 19 -12.00 -3.63 5.75
C ILE A 19 -12.93 -4.85 5.92
N LEU A 20 -13.25 -5.54 4.82
CA LEU A 20 -14.10 -6.73 4.86
C LEU A 20 -13.41 -7.88 5.59
N SER A 21 -12.15 -8.18 5.24
CA SER A 21 -11.42 -9.31 5.85
C SER A 21 -11.09 -9.09 7.33
N ALA A 22 -10.97 -7.84 7.77
CA ALA A 22 -10.85 -7.49 9.17
C ALA A 22 -12.09 -7.83 10.01
N ARG A 23 -13.28 -7.85 9.39
CA ARG A 23 -14.57 -8.00 10.09
C ARG A 23 -15.27 -9.33 9.84
N PHE A 24 -15.01 -9.95 8.69
CA PHE A 24 -15.72 -11.15 8.26
C PHE A 24 -14.75 -12.19 7.70
N PRO A 25 -15.02 -13.49 7.93
CA PRO A 25 -14.32 -14.55 7.21
C PRO A 25 -14.54 -14.42 5.70
N CYS A 26 -13.47 -14.28 4.93
CA CYS A 26 -13.51 -14.24 3.48
C CYS A 26 -13.07 -15.59 2.89
N THR A 27 -13.79 -16.08 1.88
CA THR A 27 -13.42 -17.30 1.14
C THR A 27 -12.74 -16.93 -0.17
N ILE A 28 -11.59 -17.55 -0.45
CA ILE A 28 -10.90 -17.43 -1.74
C ILE A 28 -11.45 -18.48 -2.69
N MET A 29 -11.99 -18.06 -3.83
CA MET A 29 -12.43 -18.95 -4.90
C MET A 29 -11.30 -19.15 -5.91
N SER A 30 -10.81 -20.38 -6.06
CA SER A 30 -9.64 -20.72 -6.89
C SER A 30 -9.93 -20.82 -8.41
N ALA A 31 -11.20 -20.84 -8.82
CA ALA A 31 -11.63 -20.82 -10.22
C ALA A 31 -12.48 -19.56 -10.49
N GLY A 32 -12.01 -18.69 -11.37
CA GLY A 32 -12.60 -17.36 -11.56
C GLY A 32 -13.69 -17.31 -12.64
N PRO A 33 -14.84 -16.64 -12.39
CA PRO A 33 -15.74 -16.13 -13.43
C PRO A 33 -15.36 -14.71 -13.91
N GLY A 34 -14.24 -14.17 -13.45
CA GLY A 34 -13.85 -12.78 -13.71
C GLY A 34 -13.24 -12.57 -15.10
N PHE A 35 -14.08 -12.29 -16.10
CA PHE A 35 -13.60 -11.69 -17.35
C PHE A 35 -13.44 -10.17 -17.14
N TYR A 36 -12.19 -9.74 -16.99
CA TYR A 36 -11.86 -8.31 -16.92
C TYR A 36 -11.60 -7.77 -18.32
N ARG A 37 -12.12 -6.57 -18.60
CA ARG A 37 -11.81 -5.86 -19.83
C ARG A 37 -10.49 -5.12 -19.64
N GLU A 38 -9.62 -5.18 -20.63
CA GLU A 38 -8.41 -4.35 -20.72
C GLU A 38 -8.58 -3.40 -21.90
N HIS A 39 -8.30 -2.12 -21.70
CA HIS A 39 -8.33 -1.11 -22.76
C HIS A 39 -7.32 0.00 -22.46
N GLU A 40 -6.88 0.71 -23.51
CA GLU A 40 -5.79 1.71 -23.39
C GLU A 40 -6.17 2.90 -22.50
N GLU A 41 -7.45 3.29 -22.50
CA GLU A 41 -7.97 4.41 -21.70
C GLU A 41 -8.19 4.07 -20.21
N GLN A 42 -7.71 2.91 -19.73
CA GLN A 42 -7.80 2.60 -18.31
C GLN A 42 -7.02 3.61 -17.48
N GLU A 43 -7.63 4.10 -16.40
CA GLU A 43 -7.04 5.09 -15.51
C GLU A 43 -5.68 4.64 -14.96
N MET A 44 -5.51 3.33 -14.72
CA MET A 44 -4.23 2.74 -14.34
C MET A 44 -3.13 2.96 -15.39
N THR A 45 -3.46 2.83 -16.68
CA THR A 45 -2.51 3.04 -17.79
C THR A 45 -2.04 4.50 -17.82
N LEU A 46 -2.95 5.45 -17.58
CA LEU A 46 -2.64 6.89 -17.50
C LEU A 46 -1.76 7.26 -16.30
N HIS A 47 -1.77 6.45 -15.25
CA HIS A 47 -1.13 6.73 -13.96
C HIS A 47 0.10 5.87 -13.67
N ARG A 48 0.38 4.88 -14.52
CA ARG A 48 1.56 4.00 -14.46
C ARG A 48 2.89 4.72 -14.27
N ALA A 49 3.05 5.90 -14.88
CA ALA A 49 4.31 6.64 -14.87
C ALA A 49 4.59 7.35 -13.53
N ASP A 50 3.56 7.68 -12.73
CA ASP A 50 3.75 8.35 -11.45
C ASP A 50 3.93 7.31 -10.33
N PRO A 51 5.14 7.21 -9.73
CA PRO A 51 5.43 6.21 -8.69
C PRO A 51 4.57 6.39 -7.43
N MET A 52 3.96 7.55 -7.23
CA MET A 52 3.09 7.81 -6.08
C MET A 52 1.90 6.86 -6.04
N TRP A 53 1.36 6.44 -7.19
CA TRP A 53 0.18 5.57 -7.21
C TRP A 53 0.48 4.18 -6.66
N ALA A 54 1.59 3.57 -7.09
CA ALA A 54 2.06 2.32 -6.52
C ALA A 54 2.44 2.48 -5.04
N PHE A 55 2.96 3.65 -4.65
CA PHE A 55 3.36 3.91 -3.27
C PHE A 55 2.16 4.05 -2.31
N LYS A 56 1.03 4.58 -2.76
CA LYS A 56 -0.21 4.66 -1.96
C LYS A 56 -0.67 3.31 -1.43
N TYR A 57 -0.53 2.23 -2.20
CA TYR A 57 -0.84 0.88 -1.73
C TYR A 57 0.07 0.45 -0.55
N GLN A 58 1.35 0.84 -0.58
CA GLN A 58 2.27 0.53 0.52
C GLN A 58 1.92 1.31 1.78
N LEU A 59 1.60 2.60 1.64
CA LEU A 59 1.16 3.45 2.76
C LEU A 59 -0.13 2.90 3.38
N LEU A 60 -1.12 2.60 2.55
CA LEU A 60 -2.41 2.09 3.01
C LEU A 60 -2.29 0.71 3.66
N GLY A 61 -1.48 -0.18 3.09
CA GLY A 61 -1.23 -1.50 3.69
C GLY A 61 -0.59 -1.38 5.08
N LEU A 62 0.35 -0.45 5.26
CA LEU A 62 0.96 -0.17 6.57
C LEU A 62 -0.07 0.41 7.55
N GLU A 63 -0.84 1.42 7.13
CA GLU A 63 -1.93 2.03 7.91
C GLU A 63 -2.91 0.96 8.42
N MET A 64 -3.35 0.06 7.55
CA MET A 64 -4.30 -1.00 7.90
C MET A 64 -3.71 -2.04 8.84
N CYS A 65 -2.43 -2.41 8.65
CA CYS A 65 -1.76 -3.35 9.54
C CYS A 65 -1.52 -2.78 10.93
N GLN A 66 -1.35 -1.47 11.06
CA GLN A 66 -1.17 -0.76 12.34
C GLN A 66 -2.50 -0.34 12.99
N GLY A 67 -3.59 -0.32 12.24
CA GLY A 67 -4.90 0.09 12.73
C GLY A 67 -5.55 -0.91 13.69
N GLU A 68 -6.48 -0.41 14.50
CA GLU A 68 -7.21 -1.20 15.51
C GLU A 68 -8.02 -2.37 14.92
N GLY A 69 -8.39 -2.28 13.64
CA GLY A 69 -9.12 -3.34 12.93
C GLY A 69 -8.27 -4.48 12.41
N CYS A 70 -6.94 -4.45 12.60
CA CYS A 70 -6.08 -5.52 12.09
C CYS A 70 -6.35 -6.84 12.85
N PRO A 71 -6.72 -7.93 12.16
CA PRO A 71 -7.00 -9.21 12.81
C PRO A 71 -5.72 -9.93 13.27
N ILE A 72 -4.55 -9.49 12.80
CA ILE A 72 -3.23 -10.02 13.18
C ILE A 72 -2.74 -9.21 14.37
N THR A 73 -2.28 -9.88 15.43
CA THR A 73 -1.85 -9.22 16.68
C THR A 73 -0.48 -9.71 17.14
N GLY A 74 0.13 -8.99 18.09
CA GLY A 74 1.33 -9.42 18.78
C GLY A 74 2.57 -9.48 17.88
N THR A 75 3.31 -10.58 17.98
CA THR A 75 4.60 -10.75 17.29
C THR A 75 4.46 -10.82 15.77
N GLU A 76 3.38 -11.43 15.27
CA GLU A 76 3.09 -11.53 13.84
C GLU A 76 2.82 -10.17 13.22
N GLN A 77 2.00 -9.36 13.90
CA GLN A 77 1.72 -7.99 13.46
C GLN A 77 2.98 -7.15 13.45
N THR A 78 3.80 -7.26 14.50
CA THR A 78 5.07 -6.52 14.62
C THR A 78 6.03 -6.90 13.50
N ALA A 79 6.15 -8.19 13.20
CA ALA A 79 7.00 -8.69 12.11
C ALA A 79 6.50 -8.21 10.73
N LEU A 80 5.17 -8.21 10.52
CA LEU A 80 4.57 -7.72 9.29
C LEU A 80 4.77 -6.21 9.12
N VAL A 81 4.51 -5.42 10.16
CA VAL A 81 4.74 -3.98 10.18
C VAL A 81 6.19 -3.67 9.85
N LYS A 82 7.16 -4.31 10.52
CA LYS A 82 8.59 -4.12 10.22
C LYS A 82 8.93 -4.45 8.76
N LYS A 83 8.31 -5.50 8.19
CA LYS A 83 8.48 -5.86 6.77
C LYS A 83 7.92 -4.80 5.83
N LEU A 84 6.74 -4.26 6.13
CA LEU A 84 6.09 -3.21 5.35
C LEU A 84 6.86 -1.89 5.43
N GLU A 85 7.30 -1.48 6.62
CA GLU A 85 8.13 -0.29 6.82
C GLU A 85 9.45 -0.39 6.05
N ARG A 86 10.12 -1.55 6.12
CA ARG A 86 11.35 -1.81 5.36
C ARG A 86 11.12 -1.71 3.85
N ARG A 87 10.01 -2.29 3.34
CA ARG A 87 9.65 -2.20 1.91
C ARG A 87 9.40 -0.76 1.49
N LEU A 88 8.65 -0.03 2.30
CA LEU A 88 8.31 1.37 2.08
C LEU A 88 9.57 2.24 2.06
N ALA A 89 10.43 2.09 3.05
CA ALA A 89 11.68 2.81 3.17
C ALA A 89 12.63 2.55 1.98
N ARG A 90 12.81 1.28 1.59
CA ARG A 90 13.60 0.92 0.40
C ARG A 90 13.00 1.47 -0.89
N THR A 91 11.67 1.54 -0.99
CA THR A 91 11.02 2.16 -2.15
C THR A 91 11.38 3.63 -2.26
N VAL A 92 11.36 4.38 -1.15
CA VAL A 92 11.79 5.79 -1.14
C VAL A 92 13.27 5.92 -1.49
N LEU A 93 14.15 5.18 -0.81
CA LEU A 93 15.60 5.29 -1.00
C LEU A 93 16.04 4.88 -2.41
N TYR A 94 15.45 3.84 -2.98
CA TYR A 94 15.78 3.40 -4.35
C TYR A 94 15.07 4.23 -5.43
N SER A 95 14.10 5.07 -5.08
CA SER A 95 13.47 5.97 -6.06
C SER A 95 14.44 7.02 -6.61
N PHE A 96 15.52 7.36 -5.89
CA PHE A 96 16.61 8.19 -6.44
C PHE A 96 17.24 7.61 -7.73
N LYS A 97 17.30 6.27 -7.84
CA LYS A 97 17.84 5.57 -9.01
C LYS A 97 16.77 5.28 -10.06
N ARG A 98 15.53 5.01 -9.62
CA ARG A 98 14.45 4.49 -10.47
C ARG A 98 13.50 5.56 -10.99
N ASN A 99 13.47 6.72 -10.35
CA ASN A 99 12.56 7.82 -10.62
C ASN A 99 13.34 9.15 -10.56
N SER A 100 12.61 10.27 -10.52
CA SER A 100 13.23 11.59 -10.36
C SER A 100 13.51 11.93 -8.90
N ILE A 101 14.45 12.85 -8.66
CA ILE A 101 14.69 13.43 -7.33
C ILE A 101 13.38 14.06 -6.80
N LYS A 102 12.63 14.76 -7.65
CA LYS A 102 11.34 15.37 -7.30
C LYS A 102 10.35 14.32 -6.79
N ASP A 103 10.23 13.19 -7.48
CA ASP A 103 9.36 12.11 -7.03
C ASP A 103 9.85 11.49 -5.73
N THR A 104 11.16 11.33 -5.57
CA THR A 104 11.75 10.82 -4.33
C THR A 104 11.34 11.68 -3.13
N PHE A 105 11.42 13.01 -3.25
CA PHE A 105 10.96 13.92 -2.20
C PHE A 105 9.44 13.90 -2.01
N ARG A 106 8.64 13.69 -3.06
CA ARG A 106 7.19 13.47 -2.94
C ARG A 106 6.89 12.19 -2.14
N LEU A 107 7.55 11.09 -2.46
CA LEU A 107 7.41 9.81 -1.75
C LEU A 107 7.82 9.96 -0.28
N LYS A 108 8.99 10.56 -0.02
CA LYS A 108 9.47 10.84 1.35
C LYS A 108 8.46 11.70 2.11
N LYS A 109 7.93 12.77 1.50
CA LYS A 109 6.93 13.62 2.16
C LYS A 109 5.68 12.83 2.53
N ALA A 110 5.25 11.90 1.68
CA ALA A 110 4.08 11.06 1.93
C ALA A 110 4.27 10.06 3.08
N THR A 111 5.51 9.71 3.46
CA THR A 111 5.74 8.81 4.61
C THR A 111 5.63 9.51 5.95
N GLY A 112 5.78 10.84 6.00
CA GLY A 112 5.93 11.59 7.25
C GLY A 112 7.25 11.36 7.99
N LYS A 113 8.12 10.45 7.52
CA LYS A 113 9.38 10.07 8.18
C LYS A 113 10.55 10.98 7.78
N THR A 114 11.54 11.05 8.66
CA THR A 114 12.87 11.64 8.43
C THR A 114 13.74 10.69 7.59
N TRP A 115 14.85 11.20 7.04
CA TRP A 115 15.79 10.35 6.31
C TRP A 115 16.48 9.32 7.21
N VAL A 116 16.74 9.67 8.48
CA VAL A 116 17.35 8.76 9.45
C VAL A 116 16.43 7.58 9.75
N GLU A 117 15.14 7.84 9.98
CA GLU A 117 14.14 6.78 10.17
C GLU A 117 14.04 5.88 8.93
N LEU A 118 14.02 6.45 7.72
CA LEU A 118 13.98 5.65 6.49
C LEU A 118 15.23 4.77 6.32
N VAL A 119 16.42 5.27 6.66
CA VAL A 119 17.64 4.46 6.60
C VAL A 119 17.59 3.34 7.64
N ASN A 120 17.14 3.63 8.86
CA ASN A 120 16.99 2.63 9.91
C ASN A 120 15.99 1.55 9.49
N ASP A 121 14.78 1.92 9.05
CA ASP A 121 13.74 0.98 8.62
C ASP A 121 14.21 0.10 7.45
N ALA A 122 15.02 0.65 6.54
CA ALA A 122 15.49 -0.07 5.36
C ALA A 122 16.54 -1.16 5.67
N PHE A 123 17.34 -0.98 6.73
CA PHE A 123 18.58 -1.75 6.94
C PHE A 123 18.76 -2.34 8.34
N ALA A 124 18.05 -1.86 9.36
CA ALA A 124 17.95 -2.51 10.68
C ALA A 124 16.82 -3.56 10.72
#